data_AF-A0A937XM25-F1
#
_entry.id   AF-A0A937XM25-F1
#
_cell.length_a   1.000
_cell.length_b   1.000
_cell.length_c   1.000
_cell.angle_alpha   90.00
_cell.angle_beta   90.00
_cell.angle_gamma   90.00
#
_symmetry.space_group_name_H-M   'P 1'
#
loop_
_entity.id
_entity.type
_entity.pdbx_description
1 polymer ?
#
loop_
_entity_poly.entity_id
_entity_poly.type
_entity_poly.pdbx_seq_one_letter_code
_entity_poly.pdbx_strand_id
1 'polypeptide(L)'
;MKPFFLGLSRDLLNAEGKASFGDGPLELLNQQSHIQWEFMPESVREITPEIMARYDAIHISSPKVTAQSLAGDAQRVKLVSRHGVGYDS
;
A
#
# COMPACT_ATOMS: atom_id res chain seq x y z
N MET A 1 0.68 20.20 9.44
CA MET A 1 0.54 18.76 9.76
C MET A 1 1.34 17.97 8.73
N LYS A 2 1.92 16.83 9.11
CA LYS A 2 2.58 15.93 8.15
C LYS A 2 1.48 15.20 7.35
N PRO A 3 1.56 15.11 6.01
CA PRO A 3 0.54 14.43 5.21
C PRO A 3 0.47 12.94 5.57
N PHE A 4 -0.73 12.36 5.47
CA PHE A 4 -0.96 10.93 5.65
C PHE A 4 -0.41 10.19 4.43
N PHE A 5 0.58 9.32 4.62
CA PHE A 5 1.27 8.67 3.49
C PHE A 5 0.74 7.26 3.23
N LEU A 6 0.12 7.05 2.06
CA LEU A 6 -0.47 5.80 1.61
C LEU A 6 0.43 5.09 0.59
N GLY A 7 0.82 3.84 0.88
CA GLY A 7 1.53 2.98 -0.07
C GLY A 7 0.57 2.03 -0.80
N LEU A 8 0.64 1.97 -2.12
CA LEU A 8 -0.10 1.01 -2.96
C LEU A 8 0.86 -0.07 -3.45
N SER A 9 0.54 -1.36 -3.29
CA SER A 9 1.43 -2.41 -3.81
C SER A 9 1.54 -2.37 -5.33
N ARG A 10 2.72 -2.68 -5.86
CA ARG A 10 3.02 -2.54 -7.29
C ARG A 10 2.28 -3.55 -8.18
N ASP A 11 1.82 -4.66 -7.63
CA ASP A 11 0.99 -5.64 -8.34
C ASP A 11 -0.45 -5.18 -8.60
N LEU A 12 -0.79 -3.96 -8.18
CA LEU A 12 -1.97 -3.22 -8.64
C LEU A 12 -1.76 -2.56 -10.01
N LEU A 13 -0.52 -2.54 -10.53
CA LEU A 13 -0.21 -2.06 -11.87
C LEU A 13 -0.34 -3.16 -12.91
N ASN A 14 -0.81 -2.80 -14.09
CA ASN A 14 -0.74 -3.63 -15.29
C ASN A 14 0.66 -3.57 -15.94
N ALA A 15 0.83 -4.28 -17.05
CA ALA A 15 2.10 -4.35 -17.77
C ALA A 15 2.59 -2.99 -18.30
N GLU A 16 1.67 -2.05 -18.53
CA GLU A 16 1.94 -0.69 -18.97
C GLU A 16 2.25 0.27 -17.80
N GLY A 17 2.26 -0.22 -16.56
CA GLY A 17 2.50 0.59 -15.37
C GLY A 17 1.31 1.47 -14.96
N LYS A 18 0.10 1.17 -15.44
CA LYS A 18 -1.15 1.84 -15.06
C LYS A 18 -1.94 1.02 -14.06
N ALA A 19 -2.81 1.66 -13.29
CA ALA A 19 -3.70 0.95 -12.37
C ALA A 19 -4.59 -0.05 -13.14
N SER A 20 -4.57 -1.33 -12.73
CA SER A 20 -5.35 -2.39 -13.36
C SER A 20 -6.87 -2.23 -13.17
N PHE A 21 -7.28 -1.40 -12.22
CA PHE A 21 -8.66 -1.07 -11.88
C PHE A 21 -9.13 0.28 -12.46
N GLY A 22 -8.33 0.92 -13.32
CA GLY A 22 -8.62 2.24 -13.90
C GLY A 22 -8.27 3.42 -12.99
N ASP A 23 -8.45 4.64 -13.50
CA ASP A 23 -7.91 5.86 -12.87
C ASP A 23 -8.85 6.52 -11.86
N GLY A 24 -10.16 6.28 -11.94
CA GLY A 24 -11.17 6.97 -11.11
C GLY A 24 -10.90 6.95 -9.60
N PRO A 25 -10.56 5.79 -8.99
CA PRO A 25 -10.19 5.76 -7.57
C PRO A 25 -8.94 6.59 -7.24
N LEU A 26 -7.95 6.67 -8.14
CA LEU A 26 -6.75 7.48 -7.95
C LEU A 26 -7.05 8.98 -8.08
N GLU A 27 -7.98 9.35 -8.96
CA GLU A 27 -8.47 10.73 -9.05
C GLU A 27 -9.11 11.20 -7.74
N LEU A 28 -9.87 10.32 -7.06
CA LEU A 28 -10.43 10.61 -5.73
C LEU A 28 -9.33 10.83 -4.68
N LEU A 29 -8.25 10.05 -4.72
CA LEU A 29 -7.08 10.26 -3.85
C LEU A 29 -6.39 11.59 -4.14
N ASN A 30 -6.24 11.96 -5.42
CA ASN A 30 -5.63 13.22 -5.83
C ASN A 30 -6.43 14.46 -5.38
N GLN A 31 -7.73 14.31 -5.14
CA GLN A 31 -8.57 15.38 -4.58
C GLN A 31 -8.33 15.60 -3.08
N GLN A 32 -7.65 14.68 -2.38
CA GLN A 32 -7.38 14.77 -0.95
C GLN A 32 -6.01 15.38 -0.66
N SER A 33 -5.95 16.69 -0.44
CA SER A 33 -4.70 17.42 -0.18
C SER A 33 -3.92 17.00 1.07
N HIS A 34 -4.56 16.26 1.97
CA HIS A 34 -3.95 15.74 3.20
C HIS A 34 -3.39 14.32 3.05
N ILE A 35 -3.58 13.70 1.89
CA ILE A 35 -3.08 12.36 1.56
C ILE A 35 -1.97 12.50 0.52
N GLN A 36 -0.79 12.00 0.86
CA GLN A 36 0.24 11.70 -0.12
C GLN A 36 0.14 10.21 -0.43
N TRP A 37 0.32 9.80 -1.69
CA TRP A 37 0.30 8.39 -2.04
C TRP A 37 1.32 8.06 -3.13
N GLU A 38 1.78 6.82 -3.16
CA GLU A 38 2.63 6.28 -4.21
C GLU A 38 2.37 4.79 -4.43
N PHE A 39 2.65 4.30 -5.63
CA PHE A 39 2.92 2.87 -5.79
C PHE A 39 4.29 2.56 -5.19
N MET A 40 4.38 1.48 -4.42
CA MET A 40 5.62 1.05 -3.79
C MET A 40 6.73 0.92 -4.84
N PRO A 41 7.97 1.34 -4.52
CA PRO A 41 9.07 1.39 -5.48
C PRO A 41 9.55 0.01 -5.93
N GLU A 42 9.16 -1.05 -5.24
CA GLU A 42 9.56 -2.43 -5.51
C GLU A 42 8.33 -3.35 -5.50
N SER A 43 8.38 -4.40 -6.33
CA SER A 43 7.40 -5.49 -6.26
C SER A 43 7.87 -6.47 -5.19
N VAL A 44 7.11 -6.56 -4.09
CA VAL A 44 7.45 -7.42 -2.95
C VAL A 44 6.45 -8.56 -2.81
N ARG A 45 6.89 -9.71 -2.31
CA ARG A 45 6.00 -10.84 -1.96
C ARG A 45 5.46 -10.75 -0.54
N GLU A 46 6.18 -10.04 0.33
CA GLU A 46 5.83 -9.85 1.73
C GLU A 46 6.11 -8.40 2.13
N ILE A 47 5.24 -7.85 2.96
CA ILE A 47 5.43 -6.53 3.55
C ILE A 47 6.40 -6.67 4.72
N THR A 48 7.50 -5.93 4.67
CA THR A 48 8.54 -5.99 5.71
C THR A 48 8.32 -4.91 6.79
N PRO A 49 8.97 -5.02 7.97
CA PRO A 49 8.97 -3.94 8.96
C PRO A 49 9.41 -2.58 8.41
N GLU A 50 10.37 -2.55 7.48
CA GLU A 50 10.84 -1.31 6.84
C GLU A 50 9.75 -0.66 5.99
N ILE A 51 8.94 -1.48 5.29
CA ILE A 51 7.76 -1.00 4.57
C ILE A 51 6.70 -0.49 5.55
N MET A 52 6.44 -1.22 6.65
CA MET A 52 5.51 -0.79 7.70
C MET A 52 5.94 0.51 8.40
N ALA A 53 7.25 0.80 8.45
CA ALA A 53 7.79 2.04 9.01
C ALA A 53 7.70 3.24 8.03
N ARG A 54 7.52 3.01 6.73
CA ARG A 54 7.48 4.08 5.71
C ARG A 54 6.13 4.76 5.62
N TYR A 55 5.05 3.99 5.65
CA TYR A 55 3.69 4.46 5.33
C TYR A 55 2.80 4.58 6.57
N ASP A 56 1.79 5.45 6.53
CA ASP A 56 0.74 5.53 7.54
C ASP A 56 -0.42 4.55 7.23
N ALA A 57 -0.58 4.14 5.97
CA ALA A 57 -1.42 3.03 5.55
C ALA A 57 -0.88 2.33 4.29
N ILE A 58 -1.30 1.09 4.08
CA ILE A 58 -1.01 0.36 2.85
C ILE A 58 -2.29 -0.25 2.24
N HIS A 59 -2.39 -0.20 0.92
CA HIS A 59 -3.36 -0.95 0.13
C HIS A 59 -2.61 -1.97 -0.73
N ILE A 60 -2.89 -3.25 -0.52
CA ILE A 60 -2.12 -4.35 -1.10
C ILE A 60 -3.02 -5.29 -1.91
N SER A 61 -2.49 -5.96 -2.93
CA SER A 61 -3.17 -7.09 -3.57
C SER A 61 -2.61 -8.42 -3.06
N SER A 62 -1.53 -8.91 -3.67
CA SER A 62 -0.91 -10.22 -3.36
C SER A 62 0.07 -10.21 -2.16
N PRO A 63 0.83 -9.14 -1.85
CA PRO A 63 1.85 -9.20 -0.80
C PRO A 63 1.28 -9.68 0.53
N LYS A 64 1.99 -10.59 1.19
CA LYS A 64 1.60 -11.09 2.51
C LYS A 64 1.90 -10.05 3.58
N VAL A 65 1.01 -9.95 4.55
CA VAL A 65 1.26 -9.28 5.82
C VAL A 65 1.27 -10.37 6.88
N THR A 66 2.41 -10.56 7.53
CA THR A 66 2.63 -11.63 8.51
C THR A 66 2.92 -11.02 9.88
N ALA A 67 3.06 -11.85 10.91
CA ALA A 67 3.55 -11.40 12.21
C ALA A 67 4.93 -10.74 12.10
N GLN A 68 5.78 -11.21 11.18
CA GLN A 68 7.11 -10.64 10.94
C GLN A 68 7.03 -9.21 10.40
N SER A 69 6.01 -8.88 9.61
CA SER A 69 5.76 -7.50 9.14
C SER A 69 5.64 -6.50 10.29
N LEU A 70 5.14 -6.95 11.45
CA LEU A 70 4.86 -6.13 12.63
C LEU A 70 5.96 -6.19 13.71
N ALA A 71 7.06 -6.90 13.45
CA ALA A 71 8.10 -7.17 14.44
C ALA A 71 9.01 -5.97 14.77
N GLY A 72 8.70 -4.76 14.28
CA GLY A 72 9.53 -3.56 14.46
C GLY A 72 8.83 -2.46 15.27
N ASP A 73 9.62 -1.68 16.01
CA ASP A 73 9.12 -0.62 16.90
C ASP A 73 8.77 0.69 16.18
N ALA A 74 9.19 0.82 14.91
CA ALA A 74 9.04 2.05 14.11
C ALA A 74 7.83 2.00 13.16
N GLN A 75 6.94 1.02 13.30
CA GLN A 75 5.78 0.88 12.42
C GLN A 75 4.87 2.11 12.51
N ARG A 76 4.59 2.68 11.34
CA ARG A 76 3.71 3.83 11.17
C ARG A 76 2.34 3.43 10.63
N VAL A 77 2.26 2.28 9.97
CA VAL A 77 1.03 1.77 9.36
C VAL A 77 -0.02 1.57 10.45
N LYS A 78 -1.18 2.21 10.24
CA LYS A 78 -2.38 2.11 11.09
C LYS A 78 -3.49 1.32 10.42
N LEU A 79 -3.40 1.17 9.09
CA LEU A 79 -4.42 0.53 8.27
C LEU A 79 -3.76 -0.28 7.16
N VAL A 80 -4.19 -1.55 7.06
CA VAL A 80 -3.90 -2.43 5.93
C VAL A 80 -5.25 -2.72 5.27
N SER A 81 -5.37 -2.41 3.98
CA SER A 81 -6.51 -2.84 3.16
C SER A 81 -6.02 -3.74 2.04
N ARG A 82 -6.87 -4.69 1.64
CA ARG A 82 -6.55 -5.63 0.58
C ARG A 82 -7.48 -5.45 -0.62
N HIS A 83 -6.90 -5.51 -1.81
CA HIS A 83 -7.58 -5.54 -3.09
C HIS A 83 -7.99 -6.98 -3.39
N GLY A 84 -9.28 -7.19 -3.69
CA GLY A 84 -9.84 -8.53 -3.96
C GLY A 84 -10.33 -9.26 -2.71
N VAL A 85 -10.61 -10.55 -2.86
CA VAL A 85 -11.17 -11.43 -1.81
C VAL A 85 -10.20 -12.57 -1.49
N GLY A 86 -9.95 -12.84 -0.20
CA GLY A 86 -9.07 -13.92 0.27
C GLY A 86 -7.85 -13.44 1.06
N TYR A 87 -7.75 -13.86 2.33
CA TYR A 87 -6.57 -13.66 3.17
C TYR A 87 -5.55 -14.80 2.99
N ASP A 88 -6.04 -15.98 2.61
CA ASP A 88 -5.29 -17.26 2.67
C ASP A 88 -4.83 -17.78 1.29
N SER A 89 -5.02 -17.00 0.23
CA SER A 89 -4.61 -17.37 -1.13
C SER A 89 -3.09 -17.37 -1.31
#